data_AF-A0A2S0KH06-F1
#
_entry.id   AF-A0A2S0KH06-F1
#
_cell.length_a   1.000
_cell.length_b   1.000
_cell.length_c   1.000
_cell.angle_alpha   90.00
_cell.angle_beta   90.00
_cell.angle_gamma   90.00
#
_symmetry.space_group_name_H-M   'P 1'
#
loop_
_entity.id
_entity.type
_entity.pdbx_description
1 polymer ?
#
loop_
_entity_poly.entity_id
_entity_poly.type
_entity_poly.pdbx_seq_one_letter_code
_entity_poly.pdbx_strand_id
1 'polypeptide(L)'
;MGIRYYAYPLHAADVPLAEGDPRQFVSADPLADAWGLDPGRPKPRMLYLDKAWRPLQLLFAEAATGEDPPISAQLVAGRVWQSGQGWWEPHISVLPPEQVAAIARDIVRFGPVDQATAERIDRLGPSADYVNDYLVRAQEFTAEIARDGLGLVYMIG
;
A
#
# COMPACT_ATOMS: atom_id res chain seq x y z
N MET A 1 10.34 -13.33 9.73
CA MET A 1 9.15 -12.56 9.26
C MET A 1 9.57 -11.75 8.04
N GLY A 2 8.69 -11.56 7.07
CA GLY A 2 9.02 -10.89 5.79
C GLY A 2 8.48 -9.46 5.71
N ILE A 3 8.95 -8.72 4.71
CA ILE A 3 8.55 -7.35 4.38
C ILE A 3 7.07 -7.29 4.02
N ARG A 4 6.34 -6.36 4.61
CA ARG A 4 4.89 -6.19 4.45
C ARG A 4 4.50 -4.74 4.23
N TYR A 5 3.25 -4.55 3.86
CA TYR A 5 2.68 -3.24 3.59
C TYR A 5 1.57 -2.88 4.57
N TYR A 6 1.63 -1.64 5.07
CA TYR A 6 0.67 -1.05 5.99
C TYR A 6 0.37 0.38 5.54
N ALA A 7 -0.90 0.79 5.47
CA ALA A 7 -1.27 2.19 5.25
C ALA A 7 -2.34 2.67 6.23
N TYR A 8 -2.16 3.87 6.74
CA TYR A 8 -3.04 4.51 7.70
C TYR A 8 -3.67 5.77 7.09
N PRO A 9 -4.97 6.03 7.33
CA PRO A 9 -5.60 7.28 6.95
C PRO A 9 -4.87 8.48 7.56
N LEU A 10 -4.78 9.57 6.80
CA LEU A 10 -4.14 10.80 7.22
C LEU A 10 -5.09 11.98 6.97
N HIS A 11 -5.32 12.82 7.98
CA HIS A 11 -6.13 14.02 7.78
C HIS A 11 -5.39 15.02 6.88
N ALA A 12 -6.14 15.72 6.03
CA ALA A 12 -5.59 16.72 5.11
C ALA A 12 -4.75 17.80 5.83
N ALA A 13 -5.15 18.17 7.06
CA ALA A 13 -4.44 19.16 7.87
C ALA A 13 -3.06 18.66 8.37
N ASP A 14 -2.88 17.34 8.46
CA ASP A 14 -1.65 16.71 8.97
C ASP A 14 -0.65 16.38 7.87
N VAL A 15 -1.03 16.52 6.59
CA VAL A 15 -0.15 16.24 5.44
C VAL A 15 1.20 16.97 5.53
N PRO A 16 1.27 18.28 5.81
CA PRO A 16 2.57 18.97 5.92
C PRO A 16 3.45 18.42 7.05
N LEU A 17 2.84 17.99 8.16
CA LEU A 17 3.55 17.40 9.28
C LEU A 17 4.06 15.99 8.93
N ALA A 18 3.25 15.20 8.23
CA ALA A 18 3.61 13.86 7.77
C ALA A 18 4.70 13.90 6.69
N GLU A 19 4.70 14.89 5.80
CA GLU A 19 5.77 15.06 4.82
C GLU A 19 7.13 15.38 5.49
N GLY A 20 7.10 16.10 6.63
CA GLY A 20 8.30 16.41 7.41
C GLY A 20 8.85 15.23 8.22
N ASP A 21 7.97 14.46 8.85
CA ASP A 21 8.33 13.22 9.56
C ASP A 21 7.18 12.20 9.48
N PRO A 22 7.18 11.30 8.48
CA PRO A 22 6.07 10.38 8.27
C PRO A 22 6.04 9.23 9.29
N ARG A 23 7.14 8.98 10.00
CA ARG A 23 7.22 7.87 10.99
C ARG A 23 6.26 8.08 12.15
N GLN A 24 5.99 9.33 12.54
CA GLN A 24 5.06 9.63 13.64
C GLN A 24 3.60 9.22 13.33
N PHE A 25 3.26 9.03 12.05
CA PHE A 25 1.92 8.64 11.61
C PHE A 25 1.80 7.13 11.33
N VAL A 26 2.88 6.37 11.52
CA VAL A 26 2.86 4.91 11.44
C VAL A 26 2.96 4.33 12.85
N SER A 27 2.15 3.31 13.11
CA SER A 27 2.17 2.60 14.40
C SER A 27 3.55 2.03 14.74
N ALA A 28 3.86 1.94 16.04
CA ALA A 28 5.07 1.29 16.53
C ALA A 28 5.05 -0.23 16.31
N ASP A 29 3.85 -0.83 16.22
CA ASP A 29 3.67 -2.24 15.84
C ASP A 29 2.52 -2.37 14.82
N PRO A 30 2.80 -2.09 13.53
CA PRO A 30 1.80 -2.17 12.48
C PRO A 30 1.23 -3.58 12.27
N LEU A 31 1.96 -4.62 12.67
CA LEU A 31 1.49 -6.00 12.56
C LEU A 31 0.47 -6.32 13.65
N ALA A 32 0.72 -5.88 14.89
CA ALA A 32 -0.26 -5.97 15.98
C ALA A 32 -1.55 -5.21 15.62
N ASP A 33 -1.44 -4.02 15.02
CA ASP A 33 -2.60 -3.27 14.51
C ASP A 33 -3.33 -4.05 13.40
N ALA A 34 -2.60 -4.60 12.41
CA ALA A 34 -3.19 -5.36 11.32
C ALA A 34 -3.95 -6.61 11.82
N TRP A 35 -3.52 -7.20 12.94
CA TRP A 35 -4.11 -8.42 13.51
C TRP A 35 -5.02 -8.18 14.71
N GLY A 36 -5.16 -6.93 15.17
CA GLY A 36 -5.97 -6.57 16.33
C GLY A 36 -5.47 -7.22 17.62
N LEU A 37 -4.14 -7.30 17.79
CA LEU A 37 -3.53 -7.98 18.94
C LEU A 37 -3.47 -7.12 20.20
N ASP A 38 -3.76 -5.82 20.12
CA ASP A 38 -3.86 -4.94 21.27
C ASP A 38 -5.26 -5.06 21.93
N PRO A 39 -5.38 -5.72 23.09
CA PRO A 39 -6.67 -5.94 23.75
C PRO A 39 -7.31 -4.64 24.28
N GLY A 40 -6.56 -3.54 24.37
CA GLY A 40 -7.05 -2.24 24.85
C GLY A 40 -7.46 -1.27 23.75
N ARG A 41 -7.17 -1.59 22.48
CA ARG A 41 -7.36 -0.67 21.35
C ARG A 41 -8.14 -1.35 20.23
N PRO A 42 -9.22 -0.75 19.72
CA PRO A 42 -9.90 -1.29 18.56
C PRO A 42 -8.93 -1.30 17.37
N LYS A 43 -9.05 -2.33 16.52
CA LYS A 43 -8.29 -2.43 15.29
C LYS A 43 -8.42 -1.12 14.49
N PRO A 44 -7.31 -0.44 14.16
CA PRO A 44 -7.40 0.82 13.43
C PRO A 44 -7.91 0.57 12.01
N ARG A 45 -8.56 1.59 11.44
CA ARG A 45 -8.83 1.64 10.01
C ARG A 45 -7.48 1.72 9.30
N MET A 46 -7.15 0.71 8.51
CA MET A 46 -5.89 0.64 7.78
C MET A 46 -5.99 -0.30 6.58
N LEU A 47 -5.11 -0.09 5.59
CA LEU A 47 -4.88 -1.05 4.52
C LEU A 47 -3.67 -1.92 4.87
N TYR A 48 -3.88 -3.22 4.91
CA TYR A 48 -2.83 -4.21 5.05
C TYR A 48 -2.79 -5.06 3.78
N LEU A 49 -1.66 -5.07 3.07
CA LEU A 49 -1.50 -5.86 1.84
C LEU A 49 -0.65 -7.12 2.04
N ASP A 50 -0.22 -7.42 3.27
CA ASP A 50 0.76 -8.47 3.57
C ASP A 50 1.93 -8.41 2.58
N LYS A 51 2.17 -9.47 1.79
CA LYS A 51 3.22 -9.52 0.76
C LYS A 51 2.72 -9.18 -0.64
N ALA A 52 1.41 -8.96 -0.81
CA ALA A 52 0.81 -8.63 -2.10
C ALA A 52 1.25 -7.27 -2.64
N TRP A 53 1.86 -6.41 -1.81
CA TRP A 53 2.41 -5.13 -2.26
C TRP A 53 3.35 -5.27 -3.46
N ARG A 54 4.18 -6.32 -3.49
CA ARG A 54 5.17 -6.52 -4.55
C ARG A 54 4.51 -6.99 -5.86
N PRO A 55 3.65 -8.03 -5.88
CA PRO A 55 2.83 -8.35 -7.05
C PRO A 55 2.00 -7.16 -7.55
N LEU A 56 1.37 -6.39 -6.66
CA LEU A 56 0.60 -5.20 -7.06
C LEU A 56 1.49 -4.11 -7.68
N GLN A 57 2.68 -3.90 -7.13
CA GLN A 57 3.66 -2.99 -7.72
C GLN A 57 4.05 -3.41 -9.14
N LEU A 58 4.22 -4.71 -9.38
CA LEU A 58 4.57 -5.26 -10.70
C LEU A 58 3.37 -5.22 -11.66
N LEU A 59 2.16 -5.49 -11.18
CA LEU A 59 0.92 -5.34 -11.94
C LEU A 59 0.74 -3.92 -12.47
N PHE A 60 0.92 -2.91 -11.60
CA PHE A 60 0.82 -1.51 -12.00
C PHE A 60 1.95 -1.10 -12.96
N ALA A 61 3.17 -1.61 -12.75
CA ALA A 61 4.30 -1.33 -13.64
C ALA A 61 4.08 -1.92 -15.04
N GLU A 62 3.47 -3.10 -15.15
CA GLU A 62 3.19 -3.71 -16.44
C GLU A 62 2.09 -2.97 -17.22
N ALA A 63 1.09 -2.44 -16.53
CA ALA A 63 0.03 -1.65 -17.16
C ALA A 63 0.51 -0.26 -17.64
N ALA A 64 1.76 0.12 -17.37
CA ALA A 64 2.33 1.37 -17.87
C ALA A 64 2.40 1.33 -19.40
N THR A 65 1.54 2.12 -20.05
CA THR A 65 1.48 2.26 -21.51
C THR A 65 2.19 3.54 -21.93
N GLY A 66 3.45 3.72 -21.51
CA GLY A 66 4.23 4.93 -21.77
C GLY A 66 5.41 5.09 -20.83
N GLU A 67 5.98 6.30 -20.79
CA GLU A 67 7.08 6.63 -19.87
C GLU A 67 6.60 6.76 -18.42
N ASP A 68 5.34 7.12 -18.21
CA ASP A 68 4.76 7.34 -16.88
C ASP A 68 3.95 6.13 -16.40
N PRO A 69 4.22 5.62 -15.18
CA PRO A 69 3.38 4.59 -14.58
C PRO A 69 1.99 5.13 -14.23
N PRO A 70 0.95 4.27 -14.18
CA PRO A 70 -0.38 4.68 -13.73
C PRO A 70 -0.32 5.24 -12.31
N ILE A 71 -1.16 6.22 -11.98
CA ILE A 71 -1.14 6.87 -10.66
C ILE A 71 -1.35 5.86 -9.53
N SER A 72 -2.07 4.75 -9.77
CA SER A 72 -2.21 3.63 -8.81
C SER A 72 -0.87 3.02 -8.37
N ALA A 73 0.17 3.11 -9.20
CA ALA A 73 1.51 2.66 -8.84
C ALA A 73 2.08 3.38 -7.61
N GLN A 74 1.63 4.62 -7.34
CA GLN A 74 2.05 5.39 -6.17
C GLN A 74 1.58 4.77 -4.85
N LEU A 75 0.49 3.99 -4.86
CA LEU A 75 -0.02 3.32 -3.66
C LEU A 75 0.99 2.32 -3.08
N VAL A 76 1.81 1.72 -3.94
CA VAL A 76 2.80 0.67 -3.59
C VAL A 76 4.20 1.04 -4.08
N ALA A 77 4.45 2.33 -4.28
CA ALA A 77 5.75 2.81 -4.72
C ALA A 77 6.80 2.65 -3.62
N GLY A 78 8.07 2.66 -4.01
CA GLY A 78 9.21 2.54 -3.10
C GLY A 78 9.84 1.16 -3.08
N ARG A 79 10.97 1.07 -2.38
CA ARG A 79 11.76 -0.16 -2.22
C ARG A 79 12.30 -0.22 -0.81
N VAL A 80 12.22 -1.39 -0.20
CA VAL A 80 12.94 -1.68 1.05
C VAL A 80 14.37 -2.03 0.68
N TRP A 81 15.34 -1.42 1.34
CA TRP A 81 16.75 -1.70 1.12
C TRP A 81 17.38 -2.22 2.41
N GLN A 82 18.34 -3.13 2.25
CA GLN A 82 19.10 -3.65 3.37
C GLN A 82 20.28 -2.71 3.62
N SER A 83 20.34 -2.15 4.83
CA SER A 83 21.53 -1.46 5.30
C SER A 83 22.69 -2.43 5.50
N GLY A 84 23.92 -1.92 5.41
CA GLY A 84 25.15 -2.73 5.46
C GLY A 84 25.35 -3.58 6.74
N GLN A 85 24.48 -3.43 7.75
CA GLN A 85 24.50 -4.21 9.00
C GLN A 85 23.36 -5.25 9.11
N GLY A 86 22.66 -5.53 8.01
CA GLY A 86 21.61 -6.55 7.97
C GLY A 86 20.22 -6.08 8.39
N TRP A 87 20.07 -4.81 8.78
CA TRP A 87 18.78 -4.18 9.05
C TRP A 87 18.09 -3.76 7.75
N TRP A 88 16.79 -4.00 7.67
CA TRP A 88 15.96 -3.53 6.57
C TRP A 88 15.42 -2.15 6.90
N GLU A 89 15.66 -1.19 6.01
CA GLU A 89 15.14 0.16 6.13
C GLU A 89 13.78 0.23 5.43
N PRO A 90 12.69 0.48 6.18
CA PRO A 90 11.37 0.52 5.58
C PRO A 90 11.25 1.72 4.65
N HIS A 91 10.52 1.53 3.56
CA HIS A 91 10.05 2.66 2.75
C HIS A 91 8.81 3.24 3.40
N ILE A 92 8.75 4.56 3.58
CA ILE A 92 7.56 5.25 4.10
C ILE A 92 7.25 6.42 3.18
N SER A 93 5.99 6.58 2.79
CA SER A 93 5.56 7.68 1.94
C SER A 93 4.19 8.21 2.34
N VAL A 94 3.96 9.47 2.01
CA VAL A 94 2.72 10.19 2.26
C VAL A 94 2.03 10.43 0.92
N LEU A 95 0.73 10.16 0.87
CA LEU A 95 -0.13 10.45 -0.27
C LEU A 95 -1.20 11.46 0.19
N PRO A 96 -1.16 12.71 -0.29
CA PRO A 96 -2.18 13.71 0.00
C PRO A 96 -3.59 13.31 -0.48
N PRO A 97 -4.67 13.90 0.05
CA PRO A 97 -6.05 13.55 -0.31
C PRO A 97 -6.35 13.57 -1.81
N GLU A 98 -5.84 14.57 -2.54
CA GLU A 98 -6.03 14.69 -3.99
C GLU A 98 -5.36 13.54 -4.76
N GLN A 99 -4.22 13.06 -4.26
CA GLN A 99 -3.52 11.93 -4.85
C GLN A 99 -4.25 10.63 -4.54
N VAL A 100 -4.74 10.44 -3.31
CA VAL A 100 -5.58 9.29 -2.95
C VAL A 100 -6.87 9.27 -3.78
N ALA A 101 -7.51 10.42 -4.01
CA ALA A 101 -8.69 10.51 -4.87
C ALA A 101 -8.39 10.22 -6.35
N ALA A 102 -7.18 10.55 -6.83
CA ALA A 102 -6.74 10.15 -8.17
C ALA A 102 -6.49 8.64 -8.25
N ILE A 103 -5.82 8.05 -7.25
CA ILE A 103 -5.59 6.61 -7.12
C ILE A 103 -6.91 5.84 -7.07
N ALA A 104 -7.86 6.25 -6.23
CA ALA A 104 -9.16 5.60 -6.09
C ALA A 104 -9.94 5.51 -7.41
N ARG A 105 -9.79 6.51 -8.30
CA ARG A 105 -10.40 6.51 -9.65
C ARG A 105 -9.62 5.69 -10.68
N ASP A 106 -8.33 5.49 -10.46
CA ASP A 106 -7.44 4.79 -11.37
C ASP A 106 -7.41 3.28 -11.08
N ILE A 107 -7.35 2.91 -9.80
CA ILE A 107 -7.16 1.53 -9.33
C ILE A 107 -8.32 0.60 -9.72
N VAL A 108 -9.52 1.15 -9.94
CA VAL A 108 -10.71 0.39 -10.38
C VAL A 108 -10.63 -0.10 -11.83
N ARG A 109 -9.66 0.41 -12.62
CA ARG A 109 -9.43 -0.06 -14.01
C ARG A 109 -8.72 -1.41 -14.04
N PHE A 110 -8.11 -1.80 -12.93
CA PHE A 110 -7.41 -3.08 -12.78
C PHE A 110 -8.45 -4.15 -12.43
N GLY A 111 -8.73 -5.02 -13.39
CA GLY A 111 -9.55 -6.20 -13.18
C GLY A 111 -8.79 -7.34 -12.50
N PRO A 112 -9.48 -8.45 -12.20
CA PRO A 112 -8.85 -9.65 -11.66
C PRO A 112 -7.72 -10.14 -12.58
N VAL A 113 -6.58 -10.50 -11.97
CA VAL A 113 -5.48 -11.17 -12.65
C VAL A 113 -5.76 -12.67 -12.75
N ASP A 114 -5.37 -13.29 -13.85
CA ASP A 114 -5.33 -14.75 -13.97
C ASP A 114 -3.98 -15.31 -13.49
N GLN A 115 -3.91 -16.63 -13.33
CA GLN A 115 -2.70 -17.30 -12.84
C GLN A 115 -1.50 -17.08 -13.77
N ALA A 116 -1.73 -17.05 -15.09
CA ALA A 116 -0.68 -16.79 -16.07
C ALA A 116 -0.08 -15.38 -15.90
N THR A 117 -0.92 -14.37 -15.66
CA THR A 117 -0.50 -13.00 -15.36
C THR A 117 0.24 -12.94 -14.03
N ALA A 118 -0.31 -13.57 -12.98
CA ALA A 118 0.32 -13.62 -11.66
C ALA A 118 1.74 -14.22 -11.71
N GLU A 119 1.91 -15.34 -12.40
CA GLU A 119 3.23 -15.98 -12.60
C GLU A 119 4.17 -15.14 -13.45
N ARG A 120 3.64 -14.41 -14.43
CA ARG A 120 4.44 -13.53 -15.29
C ARG A 120 4.93 -12.29 -14.54
N ILE A 121 4.10 -11.69 -13.68
CA ILE A 121 4.49 -10.52 -12.87
C ILE A 121 5.37 -10.93 -11.69
N ASP A 122 5.12 -12.07 -11.04
CA ASP A 122 5.93 -12.56 -9.93
C ASP A 122 5.96 -14.09 -9.88
N ARG A 123 6.99 -14.70 -10.50
CA ARG A 123 7.14 -16.17 -10.60
C ARG A 123 7.22 -16.88 -9.26
N LEU A 124 7.73 -16.22 -8.23
CA LEU A 124 7.81 -16.75 -6.87
C LEU A 124 6.74 -16.13 -5.97
N GLY A 125 5.84 -15.36 -6.56
CA GLY A 125 4.77 -14.65 -5.90
C GLY A 125 3.63 -15.57 -5.47
N PRO A 126 2.64 -14.99 -4.79
CA PRO A 126 1.44 -15.68 -4.37
C PRO A 126 0.52 -16.00 -5.57
N SER A 127 -0.51 -16.82 -5.34
CA SER A 127 -1.51 -17.16 -6.37
C SER A 127 -2.28 -15.93 -6.86
N ALA A 128 -2.88 -16.04 -8.05
CA ALA A 128 -3.76 -15.00 -8.59
C ALA A 128 -4.89 -14.62 -7.61
N ASP A 129 -5.55 -15.60 -6.99
CA ASP A 129 -6.61 -15.36 -6.00
C ASP A 129 -6.13 -14.49 -4.84
N TYR A 130 -4.92 -14.75 -4.33
CA TYR A 130 -4.34 -13.95 -3.26
C TYR A 130 -4.05 -12.52 -3.71
N VAL A 131 -3.53 -12.32 -4.93
CA VAL A 131 -3.31 -10.97 -5.47
C VAL A 131 -4.64 -10.24 -5.66
N ASN A 132 -5.65 -10.92 -6.18
CA ASN A 132 -6.99 -10.38 -6.42
C ASN A 132 -7.68 -9.95 -5.12
N ASP A 133 -7.59 -10.78 -4.06
CA ASP A 133 -8.14 -10.44 -2.75
C ASP A 133 -7.56 -9.12 -2.21
N TYR A 134 -6.25 -8.92 -2.36
CA TYR A 134 -5.60 -7.69 -1.91
C TYR A 134 -5.80 -6.51 -2.86
N LEU A 135 -5.97 -6.74 -4.17
CA LEU A 135 -6.37 -5.71 -5.12
C LEU A 135 -7.75 -5.15 -4.76
N VAL A 136 -8.73 -6.02 -4.49
CA VAL A 136 -10.08 -5.60 -4.08
C VAL A 136 -10.03 -4.79 -2.78
N ARG A 137 -9.29 -5.26 -1.78
CA ARG A 137 -9.11 -4.51 -0.51
C ARG A 137 -8.49 -3.12 -0.73
N ALA A 138 -7.51 -3.02 -1.63
CA ALA A 138 -6.90 -1.74 -1.98
C ALA A 138 -7.90 -0.80 -2.68
N GLN A 139 -8.71 -1.33 -3.61
CA GLN A 139 -9.77 -0.59 -4.30
C GLN A 139 -10.83 -0.07 -3.30
N GLU A 140 -11.33 -0.93 -2.42
CA GLU A 140 -12.31 -0.58 -1.40
C GLU A 140 -11.76 0.47 -0.45
N PHE A 141 -10.57 0.24 0.12
CA PHE A 141 -9.95 1.16 1.06
C PHE A 141 -9.70 2.54 0.44
N THR A 142 -9.09 2.60 -0.74
CA THR A 142 -8.82 3.90 -1.38
C THR A 142 -10.10 4.64 -1.75
N ALA A 143 -11.16 3.94 -2.16
CA ALA A 143 -12.45 4.55 -2.40
C ALA A 143 -13.08 5.15 -1.14
N GLU A 144 -12.98 4.45 0.00
CA GLU A 144 -13.47 4.97 1.28
C GLU A 144 -12.67 6.18 1.77
N ILE A 145 -11.34 6.12 1.71
CA ILE A 145 -10.44 7.19 2.17
C ILE A 145 -10.62 8.45 1.31
N ALA A 146 -10.74 8.27 -0.01
CA ALA A 146 -11.03 9.36 -0.93
C ALA A 146 -12.40 10.01 -0.68
N ARG A 147 -13.42 9.21 -0.37
CA ARG A 147 -14.77 9.71 -0.03
C ARG A 147 -14.73 10.62 1.20
N ASP A 148 -13.90 10.28 2.17
CA ASP A 148 -13.76 11.04 3.42
C ASP A 148 -12.81 12.25 3.27
N GLY A 149 -12.23 12.47 2.09
CA GLY A 149 -11.29 13.57 1.85
C GLY A 149 -9.97 13.40 2.61
N LEU A 150 -9.58 12.16 2.88
CA LEU A 150 -8.36 11.81 3.63
C LEU A 150 -7.21 11.49 2.67
N GLY A 151 -5.99 11.78 3.12
CA GLY A 151 -4.77 11.23 2.57
C GLY A 151 -4.46 9.88 3.22
N LEU A 152 -3.26 9.37 2.97
CA LEU A 152 -2.71 8.24 3.72
C LEU A 152 -1.20 8.35 3.89
N VAL A 153 -0.69 7.70 4.93
CA VAL A 153 0.73 7.35 5.04
C VAL A 153 0.84 5.84 4.87
N TYR A 154 1.82 5.36 4.12
CA TYR A 154 2.08 3.93 4.02
C TYR A 154 3.54 3.59 4.29
N MET A 155 3.74 2.38 4.76
CA MET A 155 5.03 1.77 5.05
C MET A 155 5.13 0.43 4.32
N ILE A 156 6.30 0.18 3.73
CA ILE A 156 6.73 -1.13 3.23
C ILE A 156 7.96 -1.53 4.05
N GLY A 157 7.85 -2.56 4.90
CA GLY A 157 8.87 -2.93 5.89
C GLY A 157 8.69 -4.31 6.49
#